data_AF-A0A2H9N9P8-F1
#
_entry.id   AF-A0A2H9N9P8-F1
#
_cell.length_a   1.000
_cell.length_b   1.000
_cell.length_c   1.000
_cell.angle_alpha   90.00
_cell.angle_beta   90.00
_cell.angle_gamma   90.00
#
_symmetry.space_group_name_H-M   'P 1'
#
loop_
_entity.id
_entity.type
_entity.pdbx_description
1 polymer ?
#
loop_
_entity_poly.entity_id
_entity_poly.type
_entity_poly.pdbx_seq_one_letter_code
_entity_poly.pdbx_strand_id
1 'polypeptide(L)'
;MYDRDATDASKGALVELCRALRQYRSDMVLAGGWAPYFLVQGFFDHCGSVDIDFVLRPTIVERYERIKQVLERLGYKPTGSVFRFERTIVSPKTSVKYRVEVDFLTEPEGVEKLPEDWLASVQSDLKACVIAGCSIVFKHNYEVALRAVMPEDGEASARFNCANIVGSLTMKGLALYRMKDKDSYDIYAVAGFYGGGPKQAS
;
A
#
# COMPACT_ATOMS: atom_id res chain seq x y z
N MET A 1 -10.68 -14.75 4.15
CA MET A 1 -11.27 -13.60 3.43
C MET A 1 -11.41 -12.48 4.43
N TYR A 2 -11.02 -11.25 4.11
CA TYR A 2 -11.05 -10.16 5.09
C TYR A 2 -12.49 -9.81 5.50
N ASP A 3 -12.63 -9.36 6.74
CA ASP A 3 -13.84 -8.70 7.21
C ASP A 3 -14.04 -7.40 6.39
N ARG A 4 -15.23 -7.22 5.81
CA ARG A 4 -15.54 -6.04 4.99
C ARG A 4 -15.37 -4.75 5.78
N ASP A 5 -15.68 -4.77 7.07
CA ASP A 5 -15.53 -3.60 7.94
C ASP A 5 -14.05 -3.26 8.17
N ALA A 6 -13.18 -4.28 8.28
CA ALA A 6 -11.72 -4.08 8.31
C ALA A 6 -11.20 -3.43 7.03
N THR A 7 -11.69 -3.89 5.86
CA THR A 7 -11.29 -3.31 4.57
C THR A 7 -11.78 -1.88 4.40
N ASP A 8 -12.97 -1.54 4.91
CA ASP A 8 -13.49 -0.18 4.87
C ASP A 8 -12.70 0.75 5.80
N ALA A 9 -12.32 0.29 6.99
CA ALA A 9 -11.42 1.03 7.88
C ALA A 9 -10.06 1.31 7.21
N SER A 10 -9.50 0.32 6.52
CA SER A 10 -8.24 0.47 5.77
C SER A 10 -8.38 1.41 4.55
N LYS A 11 -9.53 1.43 3.85
CA LYS A 11 -9.80 2.47 2.81
C LYS A 11 -9.83 3.87 3.41
N GLY A 12 -10.44 4.04 4.58
CA GLY A 12 -10.46 5.30 5.31
C GLY A 12 -9.06 5.80 5.62
N ALA A 13 -8.23 4.91 6.18
CA ALA A 13 -6.81 5.16 6.42
C ALA A 13 -6.06 5.53 5.14
N LEU A 14 -6.29 4.82 4.04
CA LEU A 14 -5.67 5.10 2.75
C LEU A 14 -6.00 6.51 2.26
N VAL A 15 -7.26 6.96 2.39
CA VAL A 15 -7.66 8.32 2.04
C VAL A 15 -6.97 9.35 2.94
N GLU A 16 -6.93 9.14 4.26
CA GLU A 16 -6.25 10.03 5.22
C GLU A 16 -4.76 10.17 4.89
N LEU A 17 -4.06 9.05 4.70
CA LEU A 17 -2.64 9.00 4.36
C LEU A 17 -2.36 9.70 3.02
N CYS A 18 -3.13 9.42 1.96
CA CYS A 18 -2.92 10.05 0.66
C CYS A 18 -3.14 11.56 0.70
N ARG A 19 -4.06 12.05 1.54
CA ARG A 19 -4.28 13.50 1.72
C ARG A 19 -3.13 14.14 2.48
N ALA A 20 -2.66 13.52 3.56
CA ALA A 20 -1.56 14.02 4.37
C ALA A 20 -0.23 14.00 3.61
N LEU A 21 -0.01 12.97 2.77
CA LEU A 21 1.21 12.79 1.97
C LEU A 21 1.08 13.35 0.54
N ARG A 22 0.08 14.19 0.25
CA ARG A 22 -0.19 14.71 -1.11
C ARG A 22 1.03 15.32 -1.82
N GLN A 23 1.95 15.91 -1.06
CA GLN A 23 3.16 16.54 -1.61
C GLN A 23 4.16 15.53 -2.19
N TYR A 24 4.03 14.25 -1.83
CA TYR A 24 4.87 13.13 -2.29
C TYR A 24 4.19 12.29 -3.37
N ARG A 25 3.04 12.71 -3.88
CA ARG A 25 2.21 11.92 -4.80
C ARG A 25 2.98 11.43 -6.04
N SER A 26 3.91 12.23 -6.56
CA SER A 26 4.71 11.87 -7.75
C SER A 26 5.86 10.90 -7.45
N ASP A 27 6.19 10.74 -6.18
CA ASP A 27 7.29 9.93 -5.67
C ASP A 27 6.80 8.67 -4.93
N MET A 28 5.48 8.47 -4.89
CA MET A 28 4.83 7.38 -4.15
C MET A 28 3.76 6.71 -4.99
N VAL A 29 3.75 5.38 -5.03
CA VAL A 29 2.76 4.58 -5.74
C VAL A 29 2.20 3.50 -4.81
N LEU A 30 0.87 3.42 -4.72
CA LEU A 30 0.19 2.36 -3.99
C LEU A 30 0.37 1.02 -4.71
N ALA A 31 0.82 0.00 -3.99
CA ALA A 31 1.03 -1.36 -4.46
C ALA A 31 0.22 -2.35 -3.59
N GLY A 32 0.76 -3.55 -3.34
CA GLY A 32 0.17 -4.47 -2.37
C GLY A 32 -1.17 -5.07 -2.80
N GLY A 33 -1.99 -5.45 -1.83
CA GLY A 33 -3.33 -6.01 -2.04
C GLY A 33 -4.39 -4.99 -2.49
N TRP A 34 -4.13 -3.69 -2.36
CA TRP A 34 -5.03 -2.64 -2.86
C TRP A 34 -4.94 -2.44 -4.37
N ALA A 35 -3.77 -2.62 -4.97
CA ALA A 35 -3.62 -2.57 -6.43
C ALA A 35 -4.53 -3.58 -7.18
N PRO A 36 -4.52 -4.90 -6.88
CA PRO A 36 -5.42 -5.85 -7.52
C PRO A 36 -6.89 -5.54 -7.21
N TYR A 37 -7.21 -5.04 -6.00
CA TYR A 37 -8.57 -4.61 -5.65
C TYR A 37 -9.11 -3.54 -6.61
N PHE A 38 -8.34 -2.48 -6.85
CA PHE A 38 -8.77 -1.39 -7.75
C PHE A 38 -8.77 -1.82 -9.22
N LEU A 39 -7.83 -2.66 -9.64
CA LEU A 39 -7.72 -3.13 -11.03
C LEU A 39 -8.94 -3.95 -11.48
N VAL A 40 -9.52 -4.74 -10.60
CA VAL A 40 -10.66 -5.63 -10.92
C VAL A 40 -12.00 -5.07 -10.47
N GLN A 41 -12.02 -3.81 -10.01
CA GLN A 41 -13.23 -3.17 -9.51
C GLN A 41 -14.33 -3.17 -10.57
N GLY A 42 -15.51 -3.69 -10.20
CA GLY A 42 -16.65 -3.85 -11.12
C GLY A 42 -16.65 -5.13 -11.95
N PHE A 43 -15.56 -5.90 -11.93
CA PHE A 43 -15.41 -7.15 -12.69
C PHE A 43 -15.22 -8.38 -11.80
N PHE A 44 -14.75 -8.20 -10.57
CA PHE A 44 -14.55 -9.28 -9.59
C PHE A 44 -14.79 -8.78 -8.17
N ASP A 45 -15.45 -9.59 -7.33
CA ASP A 45 -15.64 -9.30 -5.90
C ASP A 45 -14.35 -9.59 -5.12
N HIS A 46 -13.38 -8.68 -5.26
CA HIS A 46 -12.09 -8.82 -4.60
C HIS A 46 -12.22 -8.59 -3.09
N CYS A 47 -11.58 -9.45 -2.28
CA CYS A 47 -11.72 -9.43 -0.82
C CYS A 47 -11.06 -8.23 -0.11
N GLY A 48 -10.48 -7.29 -0.86
CA GLY A 48 -9.80 -6.10 -0.33
C GLY A 48 -8.42 -6.39 0.27
N SER A 49 -7.96 -5.43 1.06
CA SER A 49 -6.73 -5.46 1.86
C SER A 49 -6.97 -4.75 3.20
N VAL A 50 -6.15 -5.07 4.19
CA VAL A 50 -6.05 -4.29 5.44
C VAL A 50 -4.73 -3.53 5.47
N ASP A 51 -3.68 -4.11 4.90
CA ASP A 51 -2.35 -3.53 4.79
C ASP A 51 -2.28 -2.53 3.62
N ILE A 52 -1.52 -1.46 3.80
CA ILE A 52 -1.31 -0.38 2.84
C ILE A 52 0.17 -0.34 2.46
N ASP A 53 0.49 -0.82 1.26
CA ASP A 53 1.85 -0.82 0.73
C ASP A 53 2.09 0.35 -0.21
N PHE A 54 3.06 1.21 0.11
CA PHE A 54 3.50 2.30 -0.77
C PHE A 54 4.94 2.07 -1.22
N VAL A 55 5.18 2.08 -2.53
CA VAL A 55 6.53 2.14 -3.07
C VAL A 55 6.98 3.60 -3.14
N LEU A 56 8.12 3.92 -2.55
CA LEU A 56 8.76 5.22 -2.57
C LEU A 56 9.91 5.25 -3.57
N ARG A 57 10.08 6.39 -4.28
CA ARG A 57 11.25 6.57 -5.14
C ARG A 57 12.51 6.65 -4.27
N PRO A 58 13.64 6.05 -4.68
CA PRO A 58 14.90 6.20 -3.94
C PRO A 58 15.31 7.65 -3.67
N THR A 59 14.94 8.57 -4.58
CA THR A 59 15.22 10.01 -4.45
C THR A 59 14.46 10.71 -3.33
N ILE A 60 13.32 10.18 -2.87
CA ILE A 60 12.55 10.78 -1.78
C ILE A 60 12.97 10.26 -0.41
N VAL A 61 13.77 9.20 -0.36
CA VAL A 61 14.21 8.57 0.89
C VAL A 61 15.05 9.52 1.76
N GLU A 62 15.77 10.47 1.16
CA GLU A 62 16.45 11.55 1.92
C GLU A 62 15.47 12.45 2.70
N ARG A 63 14.20 12.50 2.30
CA ARG A 63 13.13 13.25 2.97
C ARG A 63 12.23 12.34 3.80
N TYR A 64 12.62 11.08 4.01
CA TYR A 64 11.81 10.06 4.66
C TYR A 64 11.43 10.43 6.10
N GLU A 65 12.30 11.13 6.83
CA GLU A 65 12.00 11.65 8.17
C GLU A 65 10.73 12.53 8.19
N ARG A 66 10.49 13.33 7.15
CA ARG A 66 9.28 14.15 7.05
C ARG A 66 8.04 13.29 6.78
N ILE A 67 8.17 12.19 6.03
CA ILE A 67 7.08 11.23 5.80
C ILE A 67 6.72 10.56 7.12
N LYS A 68 7.71 10.07 7.86
CA LYS A 68 7.55 9.49 9.20
C LYS A 68 6.84 10.46 10.16
N GLN A 69 7.29 11.71 10.24
CA GLN A 69 6.65 12.74 11.08
C GLN A 69 5.19 13.04 10.68
N VAL A 70 4.81 12.85 9.42
CA VAL A 70 3.39 12.94 9.00
C VAL A 70 2.61 11.76 9.57
N LEU A 71 3.12 10.53 9.46
CA LEU A 71 2.46 9.35 10.01
C LEU A 71 2.31 9.42 11.54
N GLU A 72 3.36 9.81 12.26
CA GLU A 72 3.32 9.96 13.72
C GLU A 72 2.27 10.98 14.16
N ARG A 73 2.11 12.09 13.43
CA ARG A 73 1.06 13.08 13.67
C ARG A 73 -0.35 12.56 13.41
N LEU A 74 -0.50 11.59 12.52
CA LEU A 74 -1.75 10.85 12.29
C LEU A 74 -1.95 9.71 13.31
N GLY A 75 -1.05 9.53 14.28
CA GLY A 75 -1.17 8.50 15.32
C GLY A 75 -0.66 7.12 14.91
N TYR A 76 0.02 7.01 13.77
CA TYR A 76 0.73 5.78 13.38
C TYR A 76 2.04 5.64 14.16
N LYS A 77 2.37 4.43 14.58
CA LYS A 77 3.60 4.13 15.33
C LYS A 77 4.49 3.18 14.54
N PRO A 78 5.81 3.38 14.52
CA PRO A 78 6.72 2.47 13.82
C PRO A 78 6.72 1.08 14.45
N THR A 79 6.83 0.02 13.64
CA THR A 79 6.72 -1.38 14.07
C THR A 79 7.94 -2.21 13.66
N GLY A 80 8.95 -2.26 14.53
CA GLY A 80 10.17 -3.03 14.30
C GLY A 80 11.07 -2.47 13.19
N SER A 81 10.52 -2.04 12.06
CA SER A 81 11.21 -1.37 10.95
C SER A 81 10.86 0.11 10.91
N VAL A 82 11.83 0.95 10.53
CA VAL A 82 11.61 2.38 10.25
C VAL A 82 10.64 2.60 9.08
N PHE A 83 10.41 1.57 8.25
CA PHE A 83 9.54 1.58 7.08
C PHE A 83 8.14 0.99 7.30
N ARG A 84 7.85 0.48 8.49
CA ARG A 84 6.54 -0.08 8.80
C ARG A 84 5.91 0.68 9.94
N PHE A 85 4.62 0.91 9.82
CA PHE A 85 3.84 1.59 10.83
C PHE A 85 2.53 0.87 11.06
N GLU A 86 1.97 1.01 12.25
CA GLU A 86 0.62 0.56 12.54
C GLU A 86 -0.20 1.64 13.24
N ARG A 87 -1.50 1.64 12.98
CA ARG A 87 -2.50 2.39 13.74
C ARG A 87 -3.70 1.49 14.00
N THR A 88 -4.22 1.54 15.23
CA THR A 88 -5.51 0.92 15.54
C THR A 88 -6.62 1.92 15.23
N ILE A 89 -7.52 1.53 14.33
CA ILE A 89 -8.66 2.34 13.89
C ILE A 89 -9.94 1.68 14.41
N VAL A 90 -10.79 2.49 15.03
CA VAL A 90 -12.11 2.04 15.50
C VAL A 90 -13.10 2.20 14.35
N SER A 91 -13.80 1.13 14.00
CA SER A 91 -14.87 1.22 13.00
C SER A 91 -16.01 2.07 13.55
N PRO A 92 -16.44 3.10 12.81
CA PRO A 92 -17.61 3.89 13.20
C PRO A 92 -18.91 3.09 13.10
N LYS A 93 -18.92 1.98 12.34
CA LYS A 93 -20.11 1.14 12.13
C LYS A 93 -20.31 0.13 13.26
N THR A 94 -19.21 -0.50 13.72
CA THR A 94 -19.27 -1.67 14.61
C THR A 94 -18.59 -1.45 15.95
N SER A 95 -17.86 -0.34 16.12
CA SER A 95 -16.96 -0.08 17.27
C SER A 95 -15.84 -1.12 17.44
N VAL A 96 -15.65 -2.02 16.47
CA VAL A 96 -14.55 -2.98 16.45
C VAL A 96 -13.24 -2.26 16.13
N LYS A 97 -12.16 -2.70 16.77
CA LYS A 97 -10.81 -2.18 16.56
C LYS A 97 -10.11 -2.99 15.47
N TYR A 98 -9.68 -2.31 14.42
CA TYR A 98 -8.90 -2.89 13.33
C TYR A 98 -7.49 -2.31 13.34
N ARG A 99 -6.50 -3.19 13.24
CA ARG A 99 -5.10 -2.77 13.09
C ARG A 99 -4.81 -2.60 11.61
N VAL A 100 -4.45 -1.39 11.20
CA VAL A 100 -4.02 -1.07 9.84
C VAL A 100 -2.51 -0.90 9.84
N GLU A 101 -1.84 -1.67 8.99
CA GLU A 101 -0.41 -1.60 8.76
C GLU A 101 -0.11 -0.78 7.50
N VAL A 102 0.95 0.00 7.55
CA VAL A 102 1.45 0.82 6.44
C VAL A 102 2.91 0.48 6.22
N ASP A 103 3.19 -0.07 5.05
CA ASP A 103 4.53 -0.50 4.65
C ASP A 103 5.05 0.40 3.54
N PHE A 104 6.19 1.03 3.78
CA PHE A 104 6.94 1.76 2.76
C PHE A 104 8.00 0.86 2.15
N LEU A 105 7.91 0.64 0.84
CA LEU A 105 8.80 -0.20 0.06
C LEU A 105 9.74 0.69 -0.76
N THR A 106 10.99 0.28 -0.93
CA THR A 106 11.95 1.02 -1.77
C THR A 106 13.00 0.08 -2.39
N GLU A 107 13.71 0.55 -3.41
CA GLU A 107 14.90 -0.12 -3.93
C GLU A 107 16.06 -0.09 -2.92
N PRO A 108 17.03 -1.01 -3.03
CA PRO A 108 18.26 -1.00 -2.23
C PRO A 108 18.98 0.36 -2.24
N GLU A 109 19.08 1.00 -3.41
CA GLU A 109 19.71 2.33 -3.57
C GLU A 109 19.06 3.41 -2.68
N GLY A 110 17.76 3.28 -2.38
CA GLY A 110 17.07 4.22 -1.49
C GLY A 110 17.57 4.12 -0.06
N VAL A 111 17.85 2.89 0.40
CA VAL A 111 18.29 2.62 1.78
C VAL A 111 19.76 2.99 2.01
N GLU A 112 20.60 2.93 0.97
CA GLU A 112 21.98 3.44 1.03
C GLU A 112 22.07 4.95 1.35
N LYS A 113 20.97 5.69 1.15
CA LYS A 113 20.87 7.13 1.43
C LYS A 113 20.34 7.45 2.83
N LEU A 114 20.00 6.44 3.62
CA LEU A 114 19.52 6.63 4.99
C LEU A 114 20.68 6.83 5.98
N PRO A 115 20.43 7.50 7.11
CA PRO A 115 21.38 7.56 8.22
C PRO A 115 21.79 6.16 8.72
N GLU A 116 23.07 5.97 9.03
CA GLU A 116 23.62 4.66 9.46
C GLU A 116 22.93 4.11 10.73
N ASP A 117 22.52 4.97 11.65
CA ASP A 117 21.81 4.61 12.88
C ASP A 117 20.44 3.96 12.60
N TRP A 118 19.80 4.29 11.48
CA TRP A 118 18.53 3.67 11.06
C TRP A 118 18.74 2.31 10.39
N LEU A 119 19.88 2.12 9.73
CA LEU A 119 20.28 0.84 9.16
C LEU A 119 20.67 -0.18 10.23
N ALA A 120 21.21 0.30 11.35
CA ALA A 120 21.54 -0.51 12.52
C ALA A 120 20.28 -1.00 13.26
N SER A 121 19.18 -0.24 13.23
CA SER A 121 17.89 -0.67 13.77
C SER A 121 17.18 -1.65 12.83
N VAL A 122 17.33 -2.94 13.15
CA VAL A 122 16.52 -4.09 12.66
C VAL A 122 16.79 -4.52 11.21
N GLN A 123 17.93 -5.19 11.01
CA GLN A 123 18.38 -5.74 9.72
C GLN A 123 17.39 -6.74 9.07
N SER A 124 16.61 -7.50 9.84
CA SER A 124 15.67 -8.49 9.29
C SER A 124 14.43 -7.84 8.70
N ASP A 125 13.84 -6.87 9.39
CA ASP A 125 12.59 -6.23 8.96
C ASP A 125 12.81 -5.15 7.91
N LEU A 126 13.95 -4.46 7.96
CA LEU A 126 14.38 -3.53 6.92
C LEU A 126 14.49 -4.25 5.57
N LYS A 127 15.06 -5.46 5.53
CA LYS A 127 15.17 -6.27 4.30
C LYS A 127 13.81 -6.57 3.65
N ALA A 128 12.74 -6.70 4.44
CA ALA A 128 11.41 -6.97 3.89
C ALA A 128 10.76 -5.72 3.25
N CYS A 129 11.24 -4.51 3.58
CA CYS A 129 10.83 -3.26 2.94
C CYS A 129 11.72 -2.87 1.76
N VAL A 130 12.86 -3.56 1.56
CA VAL A 130 13.79 -3.33 0.46
C VAL A 130 13.59 -4.38 -0.63
N ILE A 131 12.96 -3.98 -1.73
CA ILE A 131 12.58 -4.89 -2.80
C ILE A 131 13.23 -4.45 -4.11
N ALA A 132 14.23 -5.21 -4.55
CA ALA A 132 14.89 -4.97 -5.83
C ALA A 132 13.87 -5.09 -6.98
N GLY A 133 13.79 -4.06 -7.83
CA GLY A 133 12.89 -3.99 -8.98
C GLY A 133 11.51 -3.40 -8.68
N CYS A 134 11.20 -3.02 -7.44
CA CYS A 134 9.91 -2.41 -7.11
C CYS A 134 9.68 -1.05 -7.80
N SER A 135 10.73 -0.35 -8.23
CA SER A 135 10.64 0.92 -8.97
C SER A 135 9.93 0.81 -10.32
N ILE A 136 9.66 -0.41 -10.82
CA ILE A 136 8.84 -0.62 -12.01
C ILE A 136 7.46 0.05 -11.90
N VAL A 137 6.89 0.15 -10.70
CA VAL A 137 5.57 0.77 -10.48
C VAL A 137 5.54 2.24 -10.86
N PHE A 138 6.69 2.93 -10.85
CA PHE A 138 6.76 4.34 -11.29
C PHE A 138 6.60 4.52 -12.80
N LYS A 139 6.90 3.48 -13.59
CA LYS A 139 6.62 3.44 -15.03
C LYS A 139 5.23 2.87 -15.33
N HIS A 140 4.75 2.00 -14.46
CA HIS A 140 3.54 1.20 -14.65
C HIS A 140 2.53 1.47 -13.52
N ASN A 141 1.92 2.66 -13.55
CA ASN A 141 0.86 3.07 -12.65
C ASN A 141 -0.27 3.79 -13.39
N TYR A 142 -1.36 4.07 -12.67
CA TYR A 142 -2.49 4.87 -13.09
C TYR A 142 -3.03 5.68 -11.90
N GLU A 143 -3.72 6.79 -12.16
CA GLU A 143 -4.37 7.58 -11.10
C GLU A 143 -5.66 6.87 -10.65
N VAL A 144 -5.81 6.70 -9.34
CA VAL A 144 -7.04 6.24 -8.69
C VAL A 144 -7.65 7.40 -7.92
N ALA A 145 -8.96 7.56 -8.02
CA ALA A 145 -9.75 8.44 -7.17
C ALA A 145 -10.55 7.58 -6.18
N LEU A 146 -10.33 7.79 -4.89
CA LEU A 146 -11.00 7.04 -3.82
C LEU A 146 -11.78 8.00 -2.92
N ARG A 147 -12.99 7.59 -2.55
CA ARG A 147 -13.84 8.24 -1.55
C ARG A 147 -14.11 7.24 -0.42
N ALA A 148 -13.87 7.64 0.83
CA ALA A 148 -14.06 6.81 2.01
C ALA A 148 -14.27 7.68 3.26
N VAL A 149 -14.79 7.07 4.33
CA VAL A 149 -14.87 7.69 5.66
C VAL A 149 -13.51 7.56 6.34
N MET A 150 -12.89 8.69 6.69
CA MET A 150 -11.57 8.69 7.34
C MET A 150 -11.66 8.28 8.81
N PRO A 151 -10.56 7.81 9.42
CA PRO A 151 -10.51 7.59 10.86
C PRO A 151 -10.79 8.88 11.61
N GLU A 152 -11.71 8.84 12.58
CA GLU A 152 -12.02 9.98 13.48
C GLU A 152 -12.55 11.27 12.78
N ASP A 153 -12.82 11.22 11.49
CA ASP A 153 -13.29 12.35 10.68
C ASP A 153 -14.42 11.89 9.74
N GLY A 154 -14.98 12.82 8.97
CA GLY A 154 -16.03 12.58 8.00
C GLY A 154 -15.55 11.90 6.71
N GLU A 155 -16.45 11.88 5.75
CA GLU A 155 -16.17 11.37 4.42
C GLU A 155 -15.26 12.33 3.64
N ALA A 156 -14.21 11.78 3.02
CA ALA A 156 -13.26 12.53 2.22
C ALA A 156 -12.89 11.78 0.94
N SER A 157 -12.16 12.47 0.07
CA SER A 157 -11.58 11.87 -1.13
C SER A 157 -10.10 12.20 -1.29
N ALA A 158 -9.42 11.31 -2.00
CA ALA A 158 -8.02 11.43 -2.37
C ALA A 158 -7.80 10.94 -3.81
N ARG A 159 -6.79 11.51 -4.46
CA ARG A 159 -6.24 11.01 -5.73
C ARG A 159 -4.79 10.60 -5.52
N PHE A 160 -4.45 9.39 -5.95
CA PHE A 160 -3.10 8.84 -5.79
C PHE A 160 -2.76 7.94 -6.97
N ASN A 161 -1.46 7.69 -7.15
CA ASN A 161 -1.01 6.75 -8.18
C ASN A 161 -1.02 5.34 -7.61
N CYS A 162 -1.55 4.39 -8.36
CA CYS A 162 -1.61 2.97 -8.00
C CYS A 162 -0.97 2.12 -9.09
N ALA A 163 -0.27 1.05 -8.72
CA ALA A 163 0.34 0.13 -9.66
C ALA A 163 -0.72 -0.42 -10.63
N ASN A 164 -0.47 -0.30 -11.94
CA ASN A 164 -1.35 -0.86 -12.95
C ASN A 164 -1.15 -2.38 -13.06
N ILE A 165 -1.80 -3.06 -14.01
CA ILE A 165 -1.67 -4.51 -14.18
C ILE A 165 -0.21 -4.99 -14.27
N VAL A 166 0.65 -4.30 -15.02
CA VAL A 166 2.07 -4.67 -15.15
C VAL A 166 2.78 -4.50 -13.81
N GLY A 167 2.64 -3.34 -13.18
CA GLY A 167 3.28 -3.06 -11.88
C GLY A 167 2.79 -4.02 -10.78
N SER A 168 1.49 -4.28 -10.72
CA SER A 168 0.86 -5.16 -9.73
C SER A 168 1.32 -6.61 -9.90
N LEU A 169 1.33 -7.15 -11.12
CA LEU A 169 1.79 -8.52 -11.37
C LEU A 169 3.29 -8.66 -11.12
N THR A 170 4.11 -7.67 -11.48
CA THR A 170 5.55 -7.71 -11.16
C THR A 170 5.78 -7.71 -9.65
N MET A 171 5.11 -6.83 -8.89
CA MET A 171 5.23 -6.80 -7.43
C MET A 171 4.78 -8.11 -6.78
N LYS A 172 3.72 -8.74 -7.29
CA LYS A 172 3.27 -10.07 -6.81
C LYS A 172 4.27 -11.17 -7.18
N GLY A 173 4.85 -11.13 -8.39
CA GLY A 173 5.91 -12.04 -8.81
C GLY A 173 7.16 -11.93 -7.92
N LEU A 174 7.59 -10.72 -7.61
CA LEU A 174 8.69 -10.46 -6.67
C LEU A 174 8.40 -11.02 -5.28
N ALA A 175 7.14 -11.04 -4.86
CA ALA A 175 6.71 -11.51 -3.54
C ALA A 175 6.32 -13.01 -3.50
N LEU A 176 6.25 -13.70 -4.64
CA LEU A 176 5.64 -15.02 -4.78
C LEU A 176 6.38 -16.11 -3.97
N TYR A 177 7.68 -15.96 -3.77
CA TYR A 177 8.51 -16.90 -3.01
C TYR A 177 8.08 -17.04 -1.53
N ARG A 178 7.30 -16.08 -1.00
CA ARG A 178 6.73 -16.14 0.35
C ARG A 178 5.62 -17.20 0.48
N MET A 179 5.12 -17.72 -0.64
CA MET A 179 4.08 -18.74 -0.72
C MET A 179 2.83 -18.38 0.11
N LYS A 180 2.43 -17.10 0.10
CA LYS A 180 1.18 -16.65 0.73
C LYS A 180 0.01 -16.84 -0.23
N ASP A 181 -1.03 -17.55 0.19
CA ASP A 181 -2.26 -17.78 -0.61
C ASP A 181 -2.86 -16.49 -1.19
N LYS A 182 -2.75 -15.39 -0.44
CA LYS A 182 -3.24 -14.07 -0.85
C LYS A 182 -2.54 -13.56 -2.11
N ASP A 183 -1.24 -13.82 -2.29
CA ASP A 183 -0.53 -13.38 -3.50
C ASP A 183 -1.01 -14.15 -4.74
N SER A 184 -1.25 -15.47 -4.61
CA SER A 184 -1.85 -16.29 -5.67
C SER A 184 -3.29 -15.85 -6.00
N TYR A 185 -4.09 -15.54 -4.98
CA TYR A 185 -5.44 -15.00 -5.15
C TYR A 185 -5.44 -13.67 -5.90
N ASP A 186 -4.53 -12.75 -5.56
CA ASP A 186 -4.43 -11.45 -6.21
C ASP A 186 -4.02 -11.59 -7.69
N ILE A 187 -3.10 -12.51 -8.00
CA ILE A 187 -2.72 -12.85 -9.38
C ILE A 187 -3.90 -13.42 -10.14
N TYR A 188 -4.62 -14.39 -9.55
CA TYR A 188 -5.83 -14.96 -10.16
C TYR A 188 -6.88 -13.89 -10.47
N ALA A 189 -7.13 -12.99 -9.51
CA ALA A 189 -8.09 -11.91 -9.68
C ALA A 189 -7.71 -11.00 -10.86
N VAL A 190 -6.48 -10.50 -10.89
CA VAL A 190 -6.04 -9.57 -11.94
C VAL A 190 -5.94 -10.26 -13.30
N ALA A 191 -5.37 -11.46 -13.37
CA ALA A 191 -5.20 -12.18 -14.63
C ALA A 191 -6.54 -12.64 -15.23
N GLY A 192 -7.52 -12.97 -14.39
CA GLY A 192 -8.83 -13.42 -14.84
C GLY A 192 -9.83 -12.29 -15.13
N PHE A 193 -9.71 -11.15 -14.45
CA PHE A 193 -10.81 -10.18 -14.36
C PHE A 193 -10.43 -8.71 -14.59
N TYR A 194 -9.18 -8.39 -14.94
CA TYR A 194 -8.81 -7.02 -15.32
C TYR A 194 -9.46 -6.60 -16.63
N GLY A 195 -10.28 -5.54 -16.59
CA GLY A 195 -10.98 -5.01 -17.77
C GLY A 195 -12.14 -5.87 -18.28
N GLY A 196 -12.57 -6.86 -17.50
CA GLY A 196 -13.58 -7.84 -17.90
C GLY A 196 -13.15 -9.26 -17.51
N GLY A 197 -14.07 -10.22 -17.58
CA GLY A 197 -13.75 -11.62 -17.36
C GLY A 197 -13.17 -12.31 -18.61
N PRO A 198 -12.83 -13.60 -18.52
CA PRO A 198 -12.26 -14.34 -19.66
C PRO A 198 -13.19 -14.40 -20.87
N LYS A 199 -14.51 -14.26 -20.66
CA LYS A 199 -15.51 -14.23 -21.72
C LYS A 199 -15.50 -12.92 -22.53
N GLN A 200 -14.87 -11.88 -22.00
CA GLN A 200 -14.77 -10.56 -22.63
C GLN A 200 -13.41 -10.34 -23.30
N ALA A 201 -12.44 -11.24 -23.13
CA ALA A 201 -11.17 -11.24 -23.85
C ALA A 201 -11.39 -11.77 -25.28
N SER A 202 -11.90 -10.92 -26.17
CA SER A 202 -12.13 -11.20 -27.60
C SER A 202 -11.37 -10.18 -28.46
#